data_AF-A0A965IKW8-F1
#
_entry.id   AF-A0A965IKW8-F1
#
_cell.length_a   1.000
_cell.length_b   1.000
_cell.length_c   1.000
_cell.angle_alpha   90.00
_cell.angle_beta   90.00
_cell.angle_gamma   90.00
#
_symmetry.space_group_name_H-M   'P 1'
#
loop_
_entity.id
_entity.type
_entity.pdbx_description
1 polymer ?
#
loop_
_entity_poly.entity_id
_entity_poly.type
_entity_poly.pdbx_seq_one_letter_code
_entity_poly.pdbx_strand_id
1 'polypeptide(L)'
;MADDIVYNAKEILKALDQLEPGLKKVLVREVKFAAKPAISAIKDAIPKTNPYISPVRPVANTRGRLGWNVKIKADTVKPSFKTKASKKFAVTSLVSIVVSSPATALADVAGKGSGAVLNPVTKAYPYKDGIRTHRTTTQGKKMISHLRRKRASNFVYPAVEKSLPMVQAEIKLILEKYAAKVNRKLN
;
A
#
# COMPACT_ATOMS: atom_id res chain seq x y z
N MET A 1 1.48 -13.43 17.52
CA MET A 1 2.62 -12.61 17.05
C MET A 1 2.71 -11.43 17.99
N ALA A 2 3.80 -11.29 18.75
CA ALA A 2 3.96 -10.14 19.62
C ALA A 2 4.23 -8.91 18.74
N ASP A 3 3.37 -7.90 18.80
CA ASP A 3 3.65 -6.60 18.18
C ASP A 3 4.80 -5.96 18.97
N ASP A 4 6.00 -5.98 18.40
CA ASP A 4 7.16 -5.31 18.97
C ASP A 4 6.97 -3.78 18.87
N ILE A 5 6.71 -3.13 20.01
CA ILE A 5 6.47 -1.69 20.09
C ILE A 5 7.80 -0.96 20.37
N VAL A 6 8.20 -0.09 19.43
CA VAL A 6 9.33 0.82 19.63
C VAL A 6 8.83 2.15 20.20
N TYR A 7 9.31 2.50 21.40
CA TYR A 7 8.99 3.77 22.05
C TYR A 7 9.78 4.94 21.43
N ASN A 8 9.12 6.10 21.29
CA ASN A 8 9.73 7.39 20.94
C ASN A 8 10.63 7.45 19.69
N ALA A 9 10.28 6.71 18.62
CA ALA A 9 11.04 6.72 17.36
C ALA A 9 11.30 8.14 16.78
N LYS A 10 10.39 9.10 17.01
CA LYS A 10 10.58 10.50 16.56
C LYS A 10 11.76 11.18 17.25
N GLU A 11 11.93 10.95 18.54
CA GLU A 11 13.01 11.56 19.34
C GLU A 11 14.36 10.97 18.95
N ILE A 12 14.43 9.65 18.79
CA ILE A 12 15.62 8.95 18.28
C ILE A 12 16.04 9.53 16.93
N LEU A 13 15.09 9.72 16.00
CA LEU A 13 15.39 10.28 14.67
C LEU A 13 15.84 11.74 14.71
N LYS A 14 15.37 12.52 15.69
CA LYS A 14 15.81 13.91 15.90
C LYS A 14 17.22 13.93 16.48
N ALA A 15 17.48 13.11 17.49
CA ALA A 15 18.80 12.96 18.11
C ALA A 15 19.85 12.48 17.09
N LEU A 16 19.50 11.54 16.21
CA LEU A 16 20.39 11.08 15.14
C LEU A 16 20.79 12.20 14.16
N ASP A 17 19.87 13.10 13.82
CA ASP A 17 20.15 14.23 12.92
C ASP A 17 21.03 15.30 13.59
N GLN A 18 20.87 15.48 14.91
CA GLN A 18 21.70 16.37 15.72
C GLN A 18 23.11 15.82 15.95
N LEU A 19 23.24 14.49 16.05
CA LEU A 19 24.50 13.81 16.34
C LEU A 19 25.46 13.81 15.16
N GLU A 20 24.94 13.50 13.97
CA GLU A 20 25.68 13.60 12.71
C GLU A 20 24.69 13.79 11.54
N PRO A 21 24.80 14.90 10.79
CA PRO A 21 23.89 15.19 9.70
C PRO A 21 24.00 14.10 8.62
N GLY A 22 22.90 13.38 8.40
CA GLY A 22 22.82 12.30 7.40
C GLY A 22 22.59 10.90 7.95
N LEU A 23 22.86 10.63 9.23
CA LEU A 23 22.62 9.29 9.83
C LEU A 23 21.16 8.87 9.72
N LYS A 24 20.22 9.81 9.88
CA LYS A 24 18.80 9.60 9.63
C LYS A 24 18.51 9.08 8.22
N LYS A 25 19.19 9.62 7.19
CA LYS A 25 19.01 9.16 5.80
C LYS A 25 19.54 7.74 5.63
N VAL A 26 20.65 7.39 6.29
CA VAL A 26 21.20 6.03 6.29
C VAL A 26 20.24 5.06 6.96
N LEU A 27 19.72 5.38 8.15
CA LEU A 27 18.71 4.57 8.83
C LEU A 27 17.49 4.33 7.94
N VAL A 28 16.93 5.39 7.35
CA VAL A 28 15.77 5.26 6.45
C VAL A 28 16.09 4.38 5.24
N ARG A 29 17.31 4.42 4.73
CA ARG A 29 17.76 3.57 3.61
C ARG A 29 17.89 2.11 4.04
N GLU A 30 18.51 1.83 5.19
CA GLU A 30 18.63 0.47 5.75
C GLU A 30 17.24 -0.14 6.00
N VAL A 31 16.33 0.62 6.63
CA VAL A 31 14.94 0.17 6.86
C VAL A 31 14.20 -0.12 5.55
N LYS A 32 14.36 0.73 4.53
CA LYS A 32 13.76 0.47 3.20
C LYS A 32 14.38 -0.75 2.52
N PHE A 33 15.66 -1.04 2.79
CA PHE A 33 16.34 -2.21 2.26
C PHE A 33 15.81 -3.50 2.90
N ALA A 34 15.63 -3.52 4.23
CA ALA A 34 15.02 -4.64 4.95
C ALA A 34 13.59 -4.97 4.46
N ALA A 35 12.85 -3.96 3.96
CA ALA A 35 11.52 -4.18 3.38
C ALA A 35 11.53 -4.82 1.97
N LYS A 36 12.68 -5.03 1.34
CA LYS A 36 12.78 -5.57 -0.04
C LYS A 36 12.14 -6.96 -0.23
N PRO A 37 12.31 -7.94 0.68
CA PRO A 37 11.68 -9.26 0.51
C PRO A 37 10.15 -9.15 0.44
N ALA A 38 9.56 -8.35 1.33
CA ALA A 38 8.13 -8.04 1.33
C ALA A 38 7.68 -7.36 0.02
N ILE A 39 8.46 -6.40 -0.49
CA ILE A 39 8.17 -5.73 -1.76
C ILE A 39 8.21 -6.73 -2.93
N SER A 40 9.19 -7.62 -2.96
CA SER A 40 9.30 -8.65 -4.00
C SER A 40 8.08 -9.56 -3.98
N ALA A 41 7.72 -10.08 -2.81
CA ALA A 41 6.55 -10.95 -2.66
C ALA A 41 5.27 -10.28 -3.17
N ILE A 42 5.06 -8.99 -2.87
CA ILE A 42 3.92 -8.23 -3.39
C ILE A 42 3.98 -8.12 -4.92
N LYS A 43 5.15 -7.80 -5.49
CA LYS A 43 5.32 -7.69 -6.94
C LYS A 43 5.01 -9.00 -7.65
N ASP A 44 5.45 -10.12 -7.08
CA ASP A 44 5.22 -11.45 -7.63
C ASP A 44 3.75 -11.86 -7.55
N ALA A 45 3.03 -11.41 -6.51
CA ALA A 45 1.60 -11.65 -6.34
C ALA A 45 0.72 -10.76 -7.24
N ILE A 46 1.23 -9.65 -7.77
CA ILE A 46 0.47 -8.77 -8.66
C ILE A 46 0.28 -9.45 -10.03
N PRO A 47 -0.96 -9.52 -10.55
CA PRO A 47 -1.21 -10.08 -11.88
C PRO A 47 -0.37 -9.41 -12.98
N LYS A 48 0.38 -10.18 -13.75
CA LYS A 48 1.19 -9.63 -14.87
C LYS A 48 0.30 -9.08 -16.00
N THR A 49 -0.82 -9.74 -16.23
CA THR A 49 -1.80 -9.34 -17.25
C THR A 49 -2.99 -8.61 -16.63
N ASN A 50 -3.64 -7.75 -17.42
CA ASN A 50 -4.76 -6.95 -16.95
C ASN A 50 -5.93 -7.86 -16.49
N PRO A 51 -6.25 -7.90 -15.19
CA PRO A 51 -7.27 -8.81 -14.67
C PRO A 51 -8.69 -8.34 -15.01
N TYR A 52 -8.88 -7.06 -15.35
CA TYR A 52 -10.17 -6.45 -15.67
C TYR A 52 -10.72 -6.84 -17.04
N ILE A 53 -9.88 -7.37 -17.93
CA ILE A 53 -10.30 -7.78 -19.27
C ILE A 53 -11.13 -9.06 -19.15
N SER A 54 -12.36 -9.02 -19.64
CA SER A 54 -13.15 -10.21 -19.92
C SER A 54 -12.84 -10.69 -21.35
N PRO A 55 -12.65 -12.00 -21.59
CA PRO A 55 -12.49 -12.54 -22.94
C PRO A 55 -13.64 -12.17 -23.89
N VAL A 56 -14.83 -11.91 -23.33
CA VAL A 56 -16.07 -11.69 -24.08
C VAL A 56 -16.28 -10.23 -24.47
N ARG A 57 -15.68 -9.27 -23.74
CA ARG A 57 -15.73 -7.84 -24.06
C ARG A 57 -14.42 -7.18 -23.63
N PRO A 58 -13.44 -7.03 -24.53
CA PRO A 58 -12.14 -6.47 -24.24
C PRO A 58 -12.20 -4.93 -24.15
N VAL A 59 -13.15 -4.38 -23.40
CA VAL A 59 -13.10 -2.97 -23.03
C VAL A 59 -12.20 -2.86 -21.81
N ALA A 60 -10.89 -3.09 -22.02
CA ALA A 60 -9.91 -2.63 -21.07
C ALA A 60 -10.09 -1.12 -20.94
N ASN A 61 -10.13 -0.61 -19.72
CA ASN A 61 -9.86 0.80 -19.52
C ASN A 61 -8.39 1.04 -19.88
N THR A 62 -8.07 1.14 -21.17
CA THR A 62 -6.72 1.38 -21.70
C THR A 62 -6.34 2.85 -21.60
N ARG A 63 -7.25 3.69 -21.11
CA ARG A 63 -7.12 5.14 -21.03
C ARG A 63 -7.47 5.61 -19.62
N GLY A 64 -6.82 6.68 -19.16
CA GLY A 64 -7.14 7.27 -17.85
C GLY A 64 -6.50 6.60 -16.63
N ARG A 65 -6.81 7.13 -15.44
CA ARG A 65 -6.07 6.85 -14.18
C ARG A 65 -6.26 5.44 -13.63
N LEU A 66 -7.34 4.76 -14.00
CA LEU A 66 -7.67 3.40 -13.53
C LEU A 66 -7.28 2.31 -14.53
N GLY A 67 -6.51 2.64 -15.57
CA GLY A 67 -6.03 1.66 -16.53
C GLY A 67 -4.86 0.82 -16.00
N TRP A 68 -4.88 -0.47 -16.31
CA TRP A 68 -3.77 -1.37 -15.95
C TRP A 68 -2.52 -1.01 -16.75
N ASN A 69 -1.39 -0.81 -16.07
CA ASN A 69 -0.14 -0.32 -16.69
C ASN A 69 -0.25 1.04 -17.40
N VAL A 70 -1.29 1.83 -17.12
CA VAL A 70 -1.47 3.17 -17.71
C VAL A 70 -0.92 4.22 -16.73
N LYS A 71 0.03 5.05 -17.19
CA LYS A 71 0.81 6.04 -16.40
C LYS A 71 1.70 5.46 -15.30
N ILE A 72 1.23 4.45 -14.58
CA ILE A 72 1.96 3.77 -13.50
C ILE A 72 1.89 2.26 -13.76
N LYS A 73 3.05 1.59 -13.74
CA LYS A 73 3.11 0.12 -13.88
C LYS A 73 2.38 -0.57 -12.73
N ALA A 74 1.69 -1.66 -13.02
CA ALA A 74 0.87 -2.38 -12.06
C ALA A 74 1.65 -2.87 -10.84
N ASP A 75 2.91 -3.25 -11.03
CA ASP A 75 3.87 -3.75 -10.04
C ASP A 75 4.63 -2.64 -9.30
N THR A 76 4.22 -1.37 -9.46
CA THR A 76 4.86 -0.25 -8.77
C THR A 76 4.50 -0.30 -7.28
N VAL A 77 5.42 -0.83 -6.48
CA VAL A 77 5.33 -0.92 -5.02
C VAL A 77 6.43 -0.06 -4.39
N LYS A 78 6.07 0.80 -3.44
CA LYS A 78 6.99 1.75 -2.82
C LYS A 78 6.99 1.60 -1.29
N PRO A 79 8.16 1.42 -0.64
CA PRO A 79 8.27 1.54 0.79
C PRO A 79 8.30 3.02 1.20
N SER A 80 7.58 3.34 2.25
CA SER A 80 7.51 4.65 2.88
C SER A 80 7.87 4.51 4.35
N PHE A 81 8.68 5.44 4.85
CA PHE A 81 9.03 5.53 6.26
C PHE A 81 8.27 6.69 6.88
N LYS A 82 7.52 6.42 7.94
CA LYS A 82 6.68 7.40 8.64
C LYS A 82 7.30 7.73 9.99
N THR A 83 7.40 9.03 10.27
CA THR A 83 7.96 9.56 11.51
C THR A 83 6.95 10.36 12.32
N LYS A 84 5.81 10.69 11.71
CA LYS A 84 4.73 11.44 12.37
C LYS A 84 3.85 10.47 13.13
N ALA A 85 3.56 10.81 14.38
CA ALA A 85 2.64 10.06 15.21
C ALA A 85 1.26 9.94 14.55
N SER A 86 0.63 8.79 14.71
CA SER A 86 -0.76 8.57 14.31
C SER A 86 -1.68 9.44 15.18
N LYS A 87 -2.65 10.12 14.56
CA LYS A 87 -3.71 10.85 15.28
C LYS A 87 -4.88 9.94 15.68
N LYS A 88 -4.94 8.72 15.14
CA LYS A 88 -6.09 7.81 15.26
C LYS A 88 -5.79 6.54 16.08
N PHE A 89 -4.51 6.22 16.26
CA PHE A 89 -4.07 4.97 16.87
C PHE A 89 -2.96 5.27 17.89
N ALA A 90 -2.93 4.51 18.99
CA ALA A 90 -1.88 4.64 20.00
C ALA A 90 -0.48 4.26 19.45
N VAL A 91 -0.44 3.31 18.52
CA VAL A 91 0.79 2.86 17.86
C VAL A 91 0.94 3.53 16.49
N THR A 92 2.18 3.93 16.16
CA THR A 92 2.51 4.52 14.86
C THR A 92 3.28 3.51 14.01
N SER A 93 2.75 3.16 12.84
CA SER A 93 3.48 2.35 11.86
C SER A 93 4.71 3.11 11.36
N LEU A 94 5.92 2.60 11.62
CA LEU A 94 7.17 3.24 11.14
C LEU A 94 7.43 2.97 9.65
N VAL A 95 7.04 1.80 9.16
CA VAL A 95 7.19 1.40 7.76
C VAL A 95 5.81 1.13 7.15
N SER A 96 5.62 1.59 5.93
CA SER A 96 4.42 1.36 5.14
C SER A 96 4.83 0.96 3.74
N ILE A 97 4.29 -0.14 3.23
CA ILE A 97 4.49 -0.57 1.84
C ILE A 97 3.22 -0.20 1.06
N VAL A 98 3.37 0.55 -0.03
CA VAL A 98 2.24 1.11 -0.78
C VAL A 98 2.30 0.65 -2.23
N VAL A 99 1.23 -0.01 -2.68
CA VAL A 99 0.98 -0.24 -4.11
C VAL A 99 0.54 1.07 -4.74
N SER A 100 1.36 1.60 -5.65
CA SER A 100 1.17 2.94 -6.23
C SER A 100 0.23 2.94 -7.43
N SER A 101 0.04 1.81 -8.10
CA SER A 101 -0.88 1.71 -9.23
C SER A 101 -2.34 1.75 -8.74
N PRO A 102 -3.16 2.74 -9.19
CA PRO A 102 -4.56 2.81 -8.80
C PRO A 102 -5.37 1.61 -9.27
N ALA A 103 -5.04 1.08 -10.46
CA ALA A 103 -5.70 -0.09 -11.02
C ALA A 103 -5.39 -1.35 -10.19
N THR A 104 -4.15 -1.53 -9.73
CA THR A 104 -3.79 -2.65 -8.85
C THR A 104 -4.43 -2.53 -7.48
N ALA A 105 -4.42 -1.33 -6.89
CA ALA A 105 -5.06 -1.07 -5.60
C ALA A 105 -6.56 -1.37 -5.64
N LEU A 106 -7.25 -0.95 -6.72
CA LEU A 106 -8.67 -1.27 -6.92
C LEU A 106 -8.90 -2.79 -6.98
N ALA A 107 -8.04 -3.54 -7.67
CA ALA A 107 -8.18 -4.99 -7.80
C ALA A 107 -8.00 -5.68 -6.45
N ASP A 108 -7.01 -5.26 -5.66
CA ASP A 108 -6.74 -5.85 -4.35
C ASP A 108 -7.90 -5.65 -3.37
N VAL A 109 -8.50 -4.45 -3.35
CA VAL A 109 -9.58 -4.10 -2.41
C VAL A 109 -10.98 -4.46 -2.91
N ALA A 110 -11.12 -4.82 -4.18
CA ALA A 110 -12.41 -5.11 -4.80
C ALA A 110 -13.14 -6.23 -4.04
N GLY A 111 -14.34 -5.92 -3.54
CA GLY A 111 -15.19 -6.88 -2.85
C GLY A 111 -14.79 -7.22 -1.42
N LYS A 112 -13.89 -6.42 -0.78
CA LYS A 112 -13.60 -6.51 0.67
C LYS A 112 -14.62 -5.75 1.55
N GLY A 113 -15.30 -4.75 0.99
CA GLY A 113 -16.33 -3.97 1.72
C GLY A 113 -17.70 -4.66 1.75
N SER A 114 -18.64 -4.07 2.48
CA SER A 114 -20.03 -4.59 2.63
C SER A 114 -20.82 -4.69 1.33
N GLY A 115 -20.38 -4.01 0.26
CA GLY A 115 -21.10 -3.93 -1.00
C GLY A 115 -22.41 -3.14 -0.93
N ALA A 116 -22.71 -2.51 0.22
CA ALA A 116 -23.86 -1.65 0.40
C ALA A 116 -23.70 -0.36 -0.41
N VAL A 117 -24.72 -0.03 -1.20
CA VAL A 117 -24.76 1.22 -1.97
C VAL A 117 -25.34 2.30 -1.06
N LEU A 118 -24.47 3.17 -0.52
CA LEU A 118 -24.90 4.27 0.36
C LEU A 118 -25.72 5.34 -0.40
N ASN A 119 -25.31 5.67 -1.62
CA ASN A 119 -25.99 6.65 -2.48
C ASN A 119 -26.27 5.99 -3.84
N PRO A 120 -27.52 5.56 -4.10
CA PRO A 120 -27.87 4.81 -5.29
C PRO A 120 -27.95 5.65 -6.56
N VAL A 121 -27.66 6.96 -6.51
CA VAL A 121 -27.68 7.85 -7.67
C VAL A 121 -26.37 8.60 -7.76
N THR A 122 -25.78 8.68 -8.96
CA THR A 122 -24.56 9.46 -9.19
C THR A 122 -24.83 10.96 -9.06
N LYS A 123 -23.79 11.73 -8.72
CA LYS A 123 -23.81 13.18 -8.93
C LYS A 123 -24.11 13.49 -10.40
N ALA A 124 -24.74 14.63 -10.65
CA ALA A 124 -24.97 15.12 -12.00
C ALA A 124 -23.64 15.40 -12.70
N TYR A 125 -23.46 14.91 -13.93
CA TYR A 125 -22.25 15.11 -14.71
C TYR A 125 -22.55 15.47 -16.17
N PRO A 126 -21.68 16.24 -16.85
CA PRO A 126 -21.83 16.52 -18.27
C PRO A 126 -21.76 15.23 -19.08
N TYR A 127 -22.74 15.01 -19.95
CA TYR A 127 -22.79 13.84 -20.82
C TYR A 127 -23.44 14.21 -22.15
N LYS A 128 -22.65 14.15 -23.23
CA LYS A 128 -23.05 14.60 -24.57
C LYS A 128 -23.64 16.01 -24.48
N ASP A 129 -24.89 16.19 -24.87
CA ASP A 129 -25.56 17.49 -25.02
C ASP A 129 -26.29 17.93 -23.75
N GLY A 130 -25.98 17.38 -22.58
CA GLY A 130 -26.65 17.76 -21.36
C GLY A 130 -26.04 17.24 -20.07
N ILE A 131 -26.83 17.32 -19.00
CA ILE A 131 -26.45 16.85 -17.67
C ILE A 131 -27.17 15.53 -17.42
N ARG A 132 -26.43 14.51 -16.98
CA ARG A 132 -26.97 13.17 -16.71
C ARG A 132 -26.72 12.77 -15.26
N THR A 133 -27.69 12.06 -14.70
CA THR A 133 -27.55 11.22 -13.51
C THR A 133 -27.93 9.78 -13.88
N HIS A 134 -27.44 8.81 -13.11
CA HIS A 134 -27.92 7.43 -13.25
C HIS A 134 -27.90 6.68 -11.93
N ARG A 135 -28.69 5.62 -11.84
CA ARG A 135 -28.78 4.77 -10.64
C ARG A 135 -27.62 3.76 -10.60
N THR A 136 -26.90 3.72 -9.50
CA THR A 136 -25.85 2.73 -9.20
C THR A 136 -26.49 1.48 -8.58
N THR A 137 -26.98 0.56 -9.42
CA THR A 137 -27.66 -0.67 -8.95
C THR A 137 -26.72 -1.87 -8.86
N THR A 138 -26.15 -2.31 -9.97
CA THR A 138 -25.33 -3.53 -10.07
C THR A 138 -23.90 -3.26 -10.55
N GLN A 139 -23.53 -1.99 -10.69
CA GLN A 139 -22.22 -1.58 -11.15
C GLN A 139 -21.12 -2.17 -10.25
N GLY A 140 -20.05 -2.67 -10.87
CA GLY A 140 -18.94 -3.30 -10.14
C GLY A 140 -19.18 -4.76 -9.70
N LYS A 141 -20.42 -5.26 -9.56
CA LYS A 141 -20.68 -6.66 -9.15
C LYS A 141 -20.06 -7.68 -10.12
N LYS A 142 -20.22 -7.44 -11.43
CA LYS A 142 -19.59 -8.27 -12.48
C LYS A 142 -18.06 -8.21 -12.43
N MET A 143 -17.50 -7.03 -12.16
CA MET A 143 -16.04 -6.85 -12.00
C MET A 143 -15.53 -7.66 -10.81
N ILE A 144 -16.17 -7.55 -9.65
CA ILE A 144 -15.78 -8.29 -8.44
C ILE A 144 -15.87 -9.81 -8.69
N SER A 145 -16.97 -10.29 -9.27
CA SER A 145 -17.14 -11.70 -9.61
C SER A 145 -16.04 -12.20 -10.55
N HIS A 146 -15.67 -11.39 -11.55
CA HIS A 146 -14.61 -11.71 -12.50
C HIS A 146 -13.22 -11.76 -11.85
N LEU A 147 -12.90 -10.78 -11.02
CA LEU A 147 -11.64 -10.75 -10.28
C LEU A 147 -11.51 -11.94 -9.33
N ARG A 148 -12.59 -12.29 -8.62
CA ARG A 148 -12.64 -13.48 -7.75
C ARG A 148 -12.40 -14.77 -8.54
N ARG A 149 -13.07 -14.93 -9.69
CA ARG A 149 -12.89 -16.10 -10.57
C ARG A 149 -11.46 -16.24 -11.06
N LYS A 150 -10.80 -15.12 -11.38
CA LYS A 150 -9.39 -15.08 -11.79
C LYS A 150 -8.38 -15.13 -10.64
N ARG A 151 -8.84 -15.21 -9.38
CA ARG A 151 -7.99 -15.07 -8.17
C ARG A 151 -7.12 -13.80 -8.20
N ALA A 152 -7.65 -12.73 -8.80
CA ALA A 152 -6.98 -11.45 -8.99
C ALA A 152 -7.52 -10.38 -8.02
N SER A 153 -7.90 -10.79 -6.80
CA SER A 153 -8.37 -9.94 -5.71
C SER A 153 -7.74 -10.40 -4.40
N ASN A 154 -7.54 -9.49 -3.44
CA ASN A 154 -6.94 -9.80 -2.13
C ASN A 154 -5.60 -10.56 -2.23
N PHE A 155 -4.64 -10.02 -2.99
CA PHE A 155 -3.35 -10.65 -3.22
C PHE A 155 -2.20 -9.93 -2.50
N VAL A 156 -2.35 -8.66 -2.15
CA VAL A 156 -1.25 -7.87 -1.55
C VAL A 156 -0.96 -8.33 -0.14
N TYR A 157 -1.96 -8.34 0.75
CA TYR A 157 -1.77 -8.67 2.17
C TYR A 157 -1.31 -10.13 2.39
N PRO A 158 -1.95 -11.14 1.77
CA PRO A 158 -1.52 -12.54 1.94
C PRO A 158 -0.10 -12.81 1.41
N ALA A 159 0.35 -12.05 0.39
CA ALA A 159 1.69 -12.21 -0.16
C ALA A 159 2.78 -11.83 0.85
N VAL A 160 2.51 -10.88 1.74
CA VAL A 160 3.50 -10.40 2.72
C VAL A 160 3.43 -11.15 4.04
N GLU A 161 2.28 -11.73 4.38
CA GLU A 161 1.96 -12.29 5.69
C GLU A 161 3.05 -13.21 6.26
N LYS A 162 3.63 -14.07 5.41
CA LYS A 162 4.72 -14.99 5.80
C LYS A 162 6.05 -14.29 6.05
N SER A 163 6.31 -13.19 5.34
CA SER A 163 7.58 -12.44 5.43
C SER A 163 7.55 -11.33 6.49
N LEU A 164 6.36 -10.95 6.98
CA LEU A 164 6.19 -9.87 7.95
C LEU A 164 7.04 -10.06 9.23
N PRO A 165 7.05 -11.23 9.89
CA PRO A 165 7.80 -11.40 11.15
C PRO A 165 9.30 -11.18 10.97
N MET A 166 9.87 -11.71 9.89
CA MET A 166 11.29 -11.56 9.58
C MET A 166 11.63 -10.10 9.28
N VAL A 167 10.83 -9.42 8.46
CA VAL A 167 11.04 -8.00 8.13
C VAL A 167 10.90 -7.12 9.37
N GLN A 168 9.95 -7.43 10.27
CA GLN A 168 9.79 -6.73 11.55
C GLN A 168 11.04 -6.89 12.43
N ALA A 169 11.56 -8.11 12.57
CA ALA A 169 12.76 -8.39 13.36
C ALA A 169 13.99 -7.65 12.81
N GLU A 170 14.19 -7.67 11.49
CA GLU A 170 15.33 -6.98 10.85
C GLU A 170 15.25 -5.45 11.04
N ILE A 171 14.05 -4.87 10.88
CA ILE A 171 13.84 -3.43 11.14
C ILE A 171 14.10 -3.09 12.60
N LYS A 172 13.68 -3.94 13.54
CA LYS A 172 13.94 -3.75 14.98
C LYS A 172 15.44 -3.72 15.27
N LEU A 173 16.20 -4.67 14.76
CA LEU A 173 17.67 -4.70 14.92
C LEU A 173 18.33 -3.42 14.38
N ILE A 174 17.87 -2.92 13.22
CA ILE A 174 18.35 -1.65 12.68
C ILE A 174 18.03 -0.51 13.67
N LEU A 175 16.79 -0.40 14.15
CA LEU A 175 16.40 0.65 15.09
C LEU A 175 17.19 0.59 16.40
N GLU A 176 17.37 -0.59 16.97
CA GLU A 176 18.16 -0.81 18.19
C GLU A 176 19.63 -0.43 18.01
N LYS A 177 20.25 -0.81 16.89
CA LYS A 177 21.62 -0.40 16.53
C LYS A 177 21.77 1.13 16.55
N TYR A 178 20.81 1.86 16.00
CA TYR A 178 20.87 3.33 15.98
C TYR A 178 20.48 3.96 17.32
N ALA A 179 19.55 3.37 18.07
CA ALA A 179 19.22 3.82 19.42
C ALA A 179 20.43 3.68 20.36
N ALA A 180 21.16 2.56 20.27
CA ALA A 180 22.38 2.34 21.04
C ALA A 180 23.48 3.36 20.70
N LYS A 181 23.62 3.77 19.44
CA LYS A 181 24.56 4.83 19.03
C LYS A 181 24.22 6.18 19.66
N VAL A 182 22.93 6.52 19.73
CA VAL A 182 22.47 7.74 20.40
C VAL A 182 22.77 7.66 21.90
N ASN A 183 22.42 6.56 22.56
CA ASN A 183 22.61 6.39 24.00
C ASN A 183 24.10 6.41 24.40
N ARG A 184 24.99 5.78 23.63
CA ARG A 184 26.44 5.75 23.90
C ARG A 184 27.14 7.11 23.79
N LYS A 185 26.52 8.10 23.15
CA LYS A 185 27.12 9.43 22.96
C LYS A 185 26.46 10.50 23.84
N LEU A 186 25.33 10.17 24.47
CA LEU A 186 24.65 11.00 25.45
C LEU A 186 25.15 10.71 26.89
N ASN A 187 25.70 9.52 27.12
CA ASN A 187 26.47 9.14 28.31
C ASN A 187 27.96 9.38 28.07
#